data_AF-A0A9D6LU49-F1
#
_entry.id   AF-A0A9D6LU49-F1
#
_cell.length_a   1.000
_cell.length_b   1.000
_cell.length_c   1.000
_cell.angle_alpha   90.00
_cell.angle_beta   90.00
_cell.angle_gamma   90.00
#
_symmetry.space_group_name_H-M   'P 1'
#
loop_
_entity.id
_entity.type
_entity.pdbx_description
1 polymer ?
#
loop_
_entity_poly.entity_id
_entity_poly.type
_entity_poly.pdbx_seq_one_letter_code
_entity_poly.pdbx_strand_id
1 'polypeptide(L)'
;MFRGTFTVKVDDKGRLKLPTLVKQRLDEKYGADSAYFVTSFTGEIVHIYPLSDWERMEETLSQAPQFDKLKRKFLFCANHYGAEAALDEQGRVLIPG
;
A
#
# COMPACT_ATOMS: atom_id res chain seq x y z
N MET A 1 10.91 11.10 -2.81
CA MET A 1 10.14 11.60 -1.65
C MET A 1 8.71 11.90 -2.09
N PHE A 2 7.71 11.35 -1.41
CA PHE A 2 6.29 11.64 -1.64
C PHE A 2 5.85 12.77 -0.72
N ARG A 3 5.23 13.81 -1.27
CA ARG A 3 4.78 14.99 -0.51
C ARG A 3 3.65 15.70 -1.26
N GLY A 4 2.70 16.23 -0.51
CA GLY A 4 1.53 16.92 -1.03
C GLY A 4 0.22 16.23 -0.64
N THR A 5 -0.88 16.90 -0.94
CA THR A 5 -2.24 16.41 -0.72
C THR A 5 -2.99 16.50 -2.03
N PHE A 6 -3.69 15.43 -2.38
CA PHE A 6 -4.42 15.31 -3.64
C PHE A 6 -5.83 14.84 -3.34
N THR A 7 -6.82 15.50 -3.94
CA THR A 7 -8.20 15.02 -3.90
C THR A 7 -8.44 14.16 -5.13
N VAL A 8 -8.78 12.90 -4.90
CA VAL A 8 -9.08 11.91 -5.93
C VAL A 8 -10.37 11.17 -5.57
N LYS A 9 -11.04 10.61 -6.57
CA LYS A 9 -12.25 9.82 -6.37
C LYS A 9 -11.94 8.34 -6.53
N VAL A 10 -12.60 7.52 -5.73
CA VAL A 10 -12.69 6.07 -5.92
C VAL A 10 -13.80 5.82 -6.94
N ASP A 11 -13.57 4.92 -7.89
CA ASP A 11 -14.59 4.53 -8.86
C ASP A 11 -15.59 3.51 -8.29
N ASP A 12 -16.65 3.22 -9.04
CA ASP A 12 -17.73 2.30 -8.61
C ASP A 12 -17.25 0.85 -8.37
N LYS A 13 -16.01 0.53 -8.80
CA LYS A 13 -15.38 -0.78 -8.61
C LYS A 13 -14.36 -0.79 -7.47
N GLY A 14 -14.33 0.26 -6.64
CA GLY A 14 -13.42 0.34 -5.50
C GLY A 14 -11.97 0.64 -5.90
N ARG A 15 -11.72 1.20 -7.09
CA ARG A 15 -10.36 1.52 -7.53
C ARG A 15 -10.05 3.00 -7.38
N LEU A 16 -8.85 3.29 -6.92
CA LEU A 16 -8.33 4.63 -6.75
C LEU A 16 -7.37 4.97 -7.88
N LYS A 17 -7.63 6.05 -8.62
CA LYS A 17 -6.65 6.58 -9.56
C LYS A 17 -5.56 7.33 -8.82
N LEU A 18 -4.30 6.94 -9.02
CA LEU A 18 -3.18 7.67 -8.42
C LEU A 18 -3.04 9.06 -9.07
N PRO A 19 -2.78 10.11 -8.27
CA PRO A 19 -2.42 11.41 -8.82
C PRO A 19 -1.20 11.30 -9.74
N THR A 20 -1.20 11.97 -10.88
CA THR A 20 -0.15 11.87 -11.91
C THR A 20 1.25 12.06 -11.34
N LEU A 21 1.44 13.04 -10.45
CA LEU A 21 2.73 13.32 -9.83
C LEU A 21 3.22 12.18 -8.92
N VAL A 22 2.30 11.50 -8.23
CA VAL A 22 2.62 10.36 -7.38
C VAL A 22 2.97 9.15 -8.24
N LYS A 23 2.17 8.88 -9.29
CA LYS A 23 2.43 7.79 -10.24
C LYS A 23 3.81 7.94 -10.89
N GLN A 24 4.12 9.10 -11.47
CA GLN A 24 5.42 9.34 -12.11
C GLN A 24 6.60 9.04 -11.18
N ARG A 25 6.51 9.46 -9.91
CA ARG A 25 7.55 9.20 -8.92
C ARG A 25 7.64 7.72 -8.50
N LEU A 26 6.53 7.00 -8.54
CA LEU A 26 6.54 5.56 -8.30
C LEU A 26 7.22 4.85 -9.48
N ASP A 27 6.81 5.16 -10.70
CA ASP A 27 7.36 4.59 -11.92
C ASP A 27 8.89 4.85 -12.02
N GLU A 28 9.34 6.08 -11.72
CA GLU A 28 10.76 6.45 -11.71
C GLU A 28 11.60 5.69 -10.66
N LYS A 29 11.01 5.38 -9.50
CA LYS A 29 11.75 4.81 -8.35
C LYS A 29 11.68 3.29 -8.28
N TYR A 30 10.55 2.70 -8.67
CA TYR A 30 10.26 1.27 -8.49
C TYR A 30 9.97 0.55 -9.83
N GLY A 31 9.83 1.29 -10.94
CA GLY A 31 9.46 0.75 -12.25
C GLY A 31 7.97 0.89 -12.56
N ALA A 32 7.59 0.87 -13.85
CA ALA A 32 6.19 1.03 -14.26
C ALA A 32 5.30 -0.17 -13.87
N ASP A 33 5.88 -1.36 -13.79
CA ASP A 33 5.19 -2.63 -13.50
C ASP A 33 5.37 -3.08 -12.04
N SER A 34 5.63 -2.13 -11.12
CA SER A 34 5.79 -2.46 -9.71
C SER A 34 4.51 -3.06 -9.12
N ALA A 35 4.69 -4.04 -8.25
CA ALA A 35 3.65 -4.49 -7.34
C ALA A 35 3.55 -3.56 -6.12
N TYR A 36 2.36 -3.52 -5.53
CA TYR A 36 2.02 -2.73 -4.37
C TYR A 36 1.36 -3.60 -3.32
N PHE A 37 1.54 -3.26 -2.06
CA PHE A 37 0.73 -3.78 -0.97
C PHE A 37 -0.23 -2.68 -0.49
N VAL A 38 -1.53 -2.94 -0.62
CA VAL A 38 -2.59 -2.03 -0.18
C VAL A 38 -3.19 -2.60 1.08
N THR A 39 -3.29 -1.80 2.14
CA THR A 39 -3.75 -2.29 3.45
C THR A 39 -4.38 -1.20 4.30
N SER A 40 -4.91 -1.58 5.46
CA SER A 40 -5.34 -0.68 6.53
C SER A 40 -4.96 -1.24 7.89
N PHE A 41 -4.79 -0.35 8.88
CA PHE A 41 -4.57 -0.76 10.27
C PHE A 41 -5.80 -0.58 11.16
N THR A 42 -6.77 0.23 10.71
CA THR A 42 -8.02 0.52 11.44
C THR A 42 -9.27 0.19 10.64
N GLY A 43 -9.15 -0.02 9.32
CA GLY A 43 -10.28 -0.12 8.39
C GLY A 43 -10.76 1.25 7.87
N GLU A 44 -10.26 2.36 8.42
CA GLU A 44 -10.72 3.71 8.06
C GLU A 44 -9.81 4.43 7.05
N ILE A 45 -8.52 4.08 7.08
CA ILE A 45 -7.47 4.73 6.25
C ILE A 45 -6.76 3.65 5.43
N VAL A 46 -6.68 3.87 4.13
CA VAL A 46 -5.94 3.00 3.21
C VAL A 46 -4.49 3.48 3.11
N HIS A 47 -3.56 2.55 3.26
CA HIS A 47 -2.15 2.74 3.03
C HIS A 47 -1.74 1.95 1.78
N ILE A 48 -0.93 2.57 0.92
CA ILE A 48 -0.41 1.94 -0.30
C ILE A 48 1.12 1.99 -0.21
N TYR A 49 1.74 0.82 -0.25
CA TYR A 49 3.19 0.66 -0.22
C TYR A 49 3.67 0.04 -1.52
N PRO A 50 4.78 0.51 -2.12
CA PRO A 50 5.54 -0.32 -3.05
C PRO A 50 5.91 -1.65 -2.37
N LEU A 51 5.72 -2.78 -3.04
CA LEU A 51 5.86 -4.10 -2.41
C LEU A 51 7.25 -4.28 -1.78
N SER A 52 8.31 -3.84 -2.47
CA SER A 52 9.69 -3.92 -1.97
C SER A 52 9.90 -3.15 -0.65
N ASP A 53 9.16 -2.07 -0.42
CA ASP A 53 9.25 -1.31 0.83
C ASP A 53 8.41 -1.96 1.93
N TRP A 54 7.30 -2.59 1.58
CA TRP A 54 6.52 -3.42 2.50
C TRP A 54 7.32 -4.62 3.00
N GLU A 55 7.94 -5.37 2.09
CA GLU A 55 8.78 -6.54 2.41
C GLU A 55 9.94 -6.17 3.36
N ARG A 56 10.58 -5.01 3.16
CA ARG A 56 11.62 -4.51 4.08
C ARG A 56 11.07 -4.22 5.47
N MET A 57 9.85 -3.71 5.56
CA MET A 57 9.20 -3.49 6.85
C MET A 57 8.86 -4.83 7.52
N GLU A 58 8.37 -5.81 6.77
CA GLU A 58 8.13 -7.17 7.28
C GLU A 58 9.41 -7.84 7.75
N GLU A 59 10.51 -7.68 7.01
CA GLU A 59 11.82 -8.18 7.40
C GLU A 59 12.29 -7.51 8.70
N THR A 60 12.18 -6.20 8.80
CA THR A 60 12.50 -5.46 10.04
C THR A 60 11.66 -5.93 11.22
N LEU A 61 10.35 -6.12 11.00
CA LEU A 61 9.45 -6.64 12.01
C LEU A 61 9.79 -8.08 12.37
N SER A 62 10.25 -8.91 11.43
CA SER A 62 10.61 -10.31 11.68
C SER A 62 11.71 -10.45 12.75
N GLN A 63 12.65 -9.49 12.78
CA GLN A 63 13.74 -9.44 13.76
C GLN A 63 13.30 -8.98 15.16
N ALA A 64 12.14 -8.35 15.29
CA ALA A 64 11.60 -7.93 16.57
C ALA A 64 11.06 -9.11 17.40
N PRO A 65 11.05 -9.02 18.75
CA PRO A 65 10.63 -10.12 19.63
C PRO A 65 9.29 -10.75 19.24
N GLN A 66 9.26 -12.08 19.13
CA GLN A 66 8.10 -12.84 18.63
C GLN A 66 6.83 -12.62 19.48
N PHE A 67 6.98 -12.38 20.78
CA PHE A 67 5.86 -12.22 21.71
C PHE A 67 5.33 -10.80 21.83
N ASP A 68 5.86 -9.85 21.06
CA ASP A 68 5.35 -8.49 21.02
C ASP A 68 3.88 -8.49 20.55
N LYS A 69 2.98 -8.04 21.44
CA LYS A 69 1.53 -7.97 21.16
C LYS A 69 1.21 -6.91 20.10
N LEU A 70 1.95 -5.81 20.07
CA LEU A 70 1.74 -4.71 19.12
C LEU A 70 2.15 -5.15 17.71
N LYS A 71 3.31 -5.80 17.57
CA LYS A 71 3.75 -6.39 16.29
C LYS A 71 2.70 -7.34 15.72
N ARG A 72 2.21 -8.28 16.55
CA ARG A 72 1.20 -9.25 16.11
C ARG A 72 -0.10 -8.59 15.70
N LYS A 73 -0.57 -7.61 16.48
CA LYS A 73 -1.78 -6.84 16.13
C LYS A 73 -1.59 -6.07 14.82
N PHE A 74 -0.44 -5.43 14.64
CA PHE A 74 -0.11 -4.70 13.42
C PHE A 74 -0.14 -5.60 12.19
N LEU A 75 0.59 -6.72 12.21
CA LEU A 75 0.62 -7.67 11.09
C LEU A 75 -0.75 -8.32 10.86
N PHE A 76 -1.50 -8.63 11.91
CA PHE A 76 -2.85 -9.16 11.79
C PHE A 76 -3.76 -8.18 11.06
N CYS A 77 -3.83 -6.92 11.48
CA CYS A 77 -4.65 -5.90 10.82
C CYS A 77 -4.18 -5.69 9.38
N ALA A 78 -2.86 -5.61 9.17
CA ALA A 78 -2.29 -5.43 7.84
C ALA A 78 -2.70 -6.54 6.87
N ASN A 79 -2.66 -7.79 7.32
CA ASN A 79 -3.05 -8.95 6.50
C ASN A 79 -4.56 -9.10 6.39
N HIS A 80 -5.33 -8.68 7.40
CA HIS A 80 -6.78 -8.76 7.37
C HIS A 80 -7.40 -7.79 6.36
N TYR A 81 -6.89 -6.56 6.29
CA TYR A 81 -7.35 -5.53 5.35
C TYR A 81 -6.48 -5.42 4.09
N GLY A 82 -5.47 -6.28 3.97
CA GLY A 82 -4.41 -6.13 2.98
C GLY A 82 -4.50 -7.09 1.82
N ALA A 83 -4.07 -6.61 0.65
CA ALA A 83 -3.78 -7.47 -0.48
C ALA A 83 -2.67 -6.86 -1.34
N GLU A 84 -1.95 -7.73 -2.05
CA GLU A 84 -1.10 -7.29 -3.15
C GLU A 84 -1.96 -6.80 -4.33
N ALA A 85 -1.51 -5.74 -4.98
CA ALA A 85 -2.17 -5.12 -6.11
C ALA A 85 -1.15 -4.60 -7.11
N ALA A 86 -1.54 -4.53 -8.38
CA ALA A 86 -0.82 -3.82 -9.42
C ALA A 86 -1.65 -2.62 -9.91
N LEU A 87 -0.99 -1.66 -10.54
CA LEU A 87 -1.72 -0.62 -11.28
C LEU A 87 -2.27 -1.20 -12.58
N ASP A 88 -3.52 -0.86 -12.89
CA ASP A 88 -4.05 -1.13 -14.23
C ASP A 88 -3.46 -0.15 -15.26
N GLU A 89 -3.79 -0.38 -16.54
CA GLU A 89 -3.36 0.48 -17.66
C GLU A 89 -3.73 1.97 -17.47
N GLN A 90 -4.74 2.26 -16.65
CA GLN A 90 -5.20 3.62 -16.36
C GLN A 90 -4.51 4.24 -15.11
N GLY A 91 -3.58 3.52 -14.50
CA GLY A 91 -2.88 3.93 -13.28
C GLY A 91 -3.77 3.89 -12.03
N ARG A 92 -4.73 2.97 -11.98
CA ARG A 92 -5.59 2.78 -10.81
C ARG A 92 -5.16 1.55 -10.02
N VAL A 93 -5.28 1.64 -8.70
CA VAL A 93 -5.06 0.54 -7.76
C VAL A 93 -6.40 0.09 -7.17
N LEU A 94 -6.60 -1.21 -7.00
CA LEU A 94 -7.77 -1.75 -6.31
C LEU A 94 -7.60 -1.57 -4.80
N ILE A 95 -8.61 -1.04 -4.12
CA ILE A 95 -8.66 -1.01 -2.66
C ILE A 95 -9.29 -2.34 -2.20
N PRO A 96 -8.58 -3.15 -1.39
CA PRO A 96 -9.14 -4.35 -0.77
C PRO A 96 -10.30 -3.97 0.16
N GLY A 97 -11.38 -4.74 0.12
CA GLY A 97 -12.59 -4.53 0.92
C GLY A 97 -12.76 -5.56 2.02
#